data_AF-A0A1H4IBN9-F1
#
_entry.id   AF-A0A1H4IBN9-F1
#
_cell.length_a   1.000
_cell.length_b   1.000
_cell.length_c   1.000
_cell.angle_alpha   90.00
_cell.angle_beta   90.00
_cell.angle_gamma   90.00
#
_symmetry.space_group_name_H-M   'P 1'
#
loop_
_entity.id
_entity.type
_entity.pdbx_description
1 polymer ?
#
loop_
_entity_poly.entity_id
_entity_poly.type
_entity_poly.pdbx_seq_one_letter_code
_entity_poly.pdbx_strand_id
1 'polypeptide(L)'
;MGAGPQKTYAVQRQPAAGSCRYRYEKGEPLEDTSCTPGAISPAVTQATLASTICRKGGYTKGIRPPESVTGPEKRANAASYGYTGRLGDAEYDHLISLELGGDPNDARNLWVEPPDPGHKTGSGANNLKDPVESKLHTAVCSGKTTLKAAQQAIVTDWTTALSRLGLAPADPGARIAVFYAARLPAGQRPSVAAANEEGAPTPWHRPDLDCRG
;
A
#
# COMPACT_ATOMS: atom_id res chain seq x y z
N MET A 1 -16.86 8.25 2.40
CA MET A 1 -16.23 9.08 3.46
C MET A 1 -16.68 8.57 4.82
N GLY A 2 -15.81 8.63 5.82
CA GLY A 2 -16.10 8.32 7.22
C GLY A 2 -16.30 9.58 8.05
N ALA A 3 -16.19 9.46 9.37
CA ALA A 3 -16.39 10.56 10.32
C ALA A 3 -15.15 11.45 10.52
N GLY A 4 -13.97 10.94 10.16
CA GLY A 4 -12.68 11.58 10.40
C GLY A 4 -12.24 11.54 11.88
N PRO A 5 -11.13 12.22 12.22
CA PRO A 5 -10.60 12.25 13.57
C PRO A 5 -11.61 12.75 14.61
N GLN A 6 -11.73 12.01 15.71
CA GLN A 6 -12.63 12.32 16.81
C GLN A 6 -11.84 12.65 18.09
N LYS A 7 -12.45 13.43 18.99
CA LYS A 7 -11.91 13.64 20.35
C LYS A 7 -11.94 12.36 21.18
N THR A 8 -12.95 11.53 20.93
CA THR A 8 -13.18 10.25 21.59
C THR A 8 -13.61 9.25 20.55
N TYR A 9 -12.97 8.09 20.54
CA TYR A 9 -13.33 6.99 19.65
C TYR A 9 -14.18 5.96 20.39
N ALA A 10 -15.03 5.27 19.63
CA ALA A 10 -15.83 4.16 20.12
C ALA A 10 -15.51 2.91 19.31
N VAL A 11 -15.59 1.75 19.95
CA VAL A 11 -15.40 0.44 19.28
C VAL A 11 -16.45 0.31 18.17
N GLN A 12 -15.97 0.20 16.93
CA GLN A 12 -16.84 -0.04 15.78
C GLN A 12 -17.22 -1.51 15.66
N ARG A 13 -18.45 -1.73 15.21
CA ARG A 13 -18.92 -3.06 14.84
C ARG A 13 -18.16 -3.55 13.60
N GLN A 14 -17.61 -4.75 13.70
CA GLN A 14 -16.96 -5.45 12.60
C GLN A 14 -17.98 -6.32 11.84
N PRO A 15 -17.65 -6.77 10.61
CA PRO A 15 -18.45 -7.75 9.89
C PRO A 15 -18.71 -9.04 10.69
N ALA A 16 -19.62 -9.88 10.20
CA ALA A 16 -19.94 -11.13 10.88
C ALA A 16 -18.76 -12.12 10.79
N ALA A 17 -18.63 -13.00 11.78
CA ALA A 17 -17.60 -14.03 11.76
C ALA A 17 -17.69 -14.88 10.47
N GLY A 18 -16.56 -15.07 9.80
CA GLY A 18 -16.48 -15.83 8.55
C GLY A 18 -17.17 -15.16 7.35
N SER A 19 -17.51 -13.86 7.39
CA SER A 19 -18.12 -13.16 6.25
C SER A 19 -17.13 -12.54 5.27
N CYS A 20 -15.86 -12.35 5.65
CA CYS A 20 -14.84 -11.69 4.81
C CYS A 20 -13.84 -12.70 4.25
N ARG A 21 -13.26 -12.40 3.09
CA ARG A 21 -12.26 -13.24 2.40
C ARG A 21 -11.07 -12.41 1.96
N TYR A 22 -9.88 -12.83 2.38
CA TYR A 22 -8.65 -12.26 1.83
C TYR A 22 -8.58 -12.43 0.32
N ARG A 23 -8.09 -11.41 -0.35
CA ARG A 23 -7.55 -11.50 -1.70
C ARG A 23 -6.05 -11.67 -1.61
N TYR A 24 -5.44 -12.09 -2.70
CA TYR A 24 -3.98 -12.19 -2.79
C TYR A 24 -3.51 -11.75 -4.17
N GLU A 25 -2.47 -10.93 -4.19
CA GLU A 25 -1.79 -10.52 -5.42
C GLU A 25 -0.29 -10.73 -5.25
N LYS A 26 0.31 -11.53 -6.15
CA LYS A 26 1.75 -11.88 -6.10
C LYS A 26 2.20 -12.47 -4.75
N GLY A 27 1.29 -13.13 -4.03
CA GLY A 27 1.53 -13.72 -2.72
C GLY A 27 1.25 -12.77 -1.55
N GLU A 28 1.09 -11.48 -1.79
CA GLU A 28 0.77 -10.50 -0.76
C GLU A 28 -0.72 -10.52 -0.42
N PRO A 29 -1.10 -10.40 0.87
CA PRO A 29 -2.49 -10.32 1.26
C PRO A 29 -3.11 -8.96 0.89
N LEU A 30 -4.35 -9.01 0.44
CA LEU A 30 -5.21 -7.85 0.25
C LEU A 30 -6.53 -8.08 0.98
N GLU A 31 -7.18 -6.99 1.32
CA GLU A 31 -8.47 -6.97 2.00
C GLU A 31 -9.62 -7.49 1.13
N ASP A 32 -10.71 -7.87 1.78
CA ASP A 32 -11.99 -8.10 1.10
C ASP A 32 -12.62 -6.75 0.73
N THR A 33 -12.72 -6.45 -0.56
CA THR A 33 -13.29 -5.18 -1.05
C THR A 33 -14.73 -4.92 -0.62
N SER A 34 -15.50 -5.96 -0.23
CA SER A 34 -16.86 -5.81 0.30
C SER A 34 -16.88 -5.52 1.79
N CYS A 35 -15.95 -6.08 2.56
CA CYS A 35 -15.84 -5.81 4.00
C CYS A 35 -15.09 -4.51 4.30
N THR A 36 -14.04 -4.22 3.53
CA THR A 36 -13.13 -3.09 3.71
C THR A 36 -13.00 -2.33 2.39
N PRO A 37 -14.06 -1.65 1.90
CA PRO A 37 -14.03 -0.90 0.63
C PRO A 37 -13.17 0.37 0.66
N GLY A 38 -12.66 0.76 1.84
CA GLY A 38 -11.94 1.99 2.09
C GLY A 38 -12.85 3.13 2.51
N ALA A 39 -12.43 3.88 3.53
CA ALA A 39 -13.07 5.12 3.92
C ALA A 39 -12.03 6.21 4.12
N ILE A 40 -12.24 7.35 3.45
CA ILE A 40 -11.43 8.55 3.61
C ILE A 40 -11.99 9.45 4.71
N SER A 41 -11.09 10.17 5.38
CA SER A 41 -11.39 11.20 6.36
C SER A 41 -11.82 12.50 5.68
N PRO A 42 -12.95 13.12 6.05
CA PRO A 42 -13.36 14.42 5.52
C PRO A 42 -12.39 15.55 5.91
N ALA A 43 -11.52 15.36 6.92
CA ALA A 43 -10.53 16.35 7.32
C ALA A 43 -9.37 16.47 6.31
N VAL A 44 -9.10 15.42 5.54
CA VAL A 44 -7.97 15.36 4.60
C VAL A 44 -8.48 15.47 3.18
N THR A 45 -8.22 16.62 2.57
CA THR A 45 -8.57 16.94 1.20
C THR A 45 -7.33 17.48 0.49
N GLN A 46 -7.38 17.60 -0.83
CA GLN A 46 -6.30 18.24 -1.59
C GLN A 46 -6.00 19.67 -1.08
N ALA A 47 -7.03 20.40 -0.61
CA ALA A 47 -6.88 21.77 -0.11
C ALA A 47 -6.33 21.83 1.33
N THR A 48 -6.45 20.76 2.12
CA THR A 48 -6.02 20.73 3.53
C THR A 48 -4.69 20.01 3.75
N LEU A 49 -3.99 19.60 2.69
CA LEU A 49 -2.73 18.85 2.80
C LEU A 49 -1.70 19.51 3.71
N ALA A 50 -1.48 20.82 3.57
CA ALA A 50 -0.48 21.56 4.34
C ALA A 50 -0.78 21.64 5.85
N SER A 51 -2.05 21.54 6.25
CA SER A 51 -2.48 21.53 7.65
C SER A 51 -2.76 20.12 8.20
N THR A 52 -2.75 19.11 7.34
CA THR A 52 -3.01 17.71 7.67
C THR A 52 -1.80 16.83 7.34
N ILE A 53 -1.91 15.89 6.40
CA ILE A 53 -0.91 14.85 6.17
C ILE A 53 0.48 15.43 5.82
N CYS A 54 0.55 16.57 5.12
CA CYS A 54 1.82 17.21 4.75
C CYS A 54 2.29 18.27 5.76
N ARG A 55 1.67 18.35 6.93
CA ARG A 55 2.02 19.29 7.99
C ARG A 55 3.39 18.95 8.60
N LYS A 56 4.25 19.96 8.75
CA LYS A 56 5.49 19.84 9.51
C LYS A 56 5.20 19.40 10.96
N GLY A 57 5.98 18.46 11.48
CA GLY A 57 5.76 17.87 12.81
C GLY A 57 4.81 16.68 12.85
N GLY A 58 4.31 16.24 11.69
CA GLY A 58 3.49 15.03 11.55
C GLY A 58 2.01 15.25 11.86
N TYR A 59 1.19 14.27 11.50
CA TYR A 59 -0.28 14.33 11.59
C TYR A 59 -0.88 13.07 12.21
N THR A 60 -0.50 11.90 11.70
CA THR A 60 -1.14 10.61 11.99
C THR A 60 -1.10 10.24 13.48
N LYS A 61 0.00 10.54 14.19
CA LYS A 61 0.13 10.27 15.64
C LYS A 61 -1.00 10.91 16.46
N GLY A 62 -1.49 12.08 16.07
CA GLY A 62 -2.52 12.81 16.81
C GLY A 62 -3.95 12.34 16.55
N ILE A 63 -4.16 11.44 15.60
CA ILE A 63 -5.50 11.02 15.17
C ILE A 63 -5.76 9.52 15.34
N ARG A 64 -4.75 8.73 15.75
CA ARG A 64 -4.91 7.28 15.94
C ARG A 64 -5.85 6.98 17.11
N PRO A 65 -6.83 6.06 16.95
CA PRO A 65 -7.59 5.57 18.09
C PRO A 65 -6.68 4.82 19.08
N PRO A 66 -7.00 4.84 20.38
CA PRO A 66 -6.24 4.11 21.38
C PRO A 66 -6.42 2.59 21.24
N GLU A 67 -5.49 1.81 21.79
CA GLU A 67 -5.56 0.33 21.76
C GLU A 67 -6.80 -0.24 22.46
N SER A 68 -7.38 0.49 23.42
CA SER A 68 -8.65 0.12 24.04
C SER A 68 -9.82 0.08 23.05
N VAL A 69 -9.70 0.80 21.92
CA VAL A 69 -10.64 0.77 20.80
C VAL A 69 -10.20 -0.26 19.76
N THR A 70 -8.96 -0.18 19.28
CA THR A 70 -8.50 -1.03 18.16
C THR A 70 -8.29 -2.49 18.54
N GLY A 71 -7.97 -2.80 19.80
CA GLY A 71 -7.75 -4.17 20.26
C GLY A 71 -8.99 -5.07 20.18
N PRO A 72 -10.15 -4.65 20.74
CA PRO A 72 -11.42 -5.35 20.55
C PRO A 72 -11.84 -5.45 19.08
N GLU A 73 -11.67 -4.37 18.31
CA GLU A 73 -11.99 -4.36 16.88
C GLU A 73 -11.15 -5.38 16.09
N LYS A 74 -9.84 -5.40 16.30
CA LYS A 74 -8.92 -6.37 15.68
C LYS A 74 -9.34 -7.80 15.93
N ARG A 75 -9.73 -8.15 17.16
CA ARG A 75 -10.20 -9.51 17.50
C ARG A 75 -11.48 -9.87 16.75
N ALA A 76 -12.44 -8.95 16.68
CA ALA A 76 -13.69 -9.18 15.96
C ALA A 76 -13.49 -9.23 14.43
N ASN A 77 -12.60 -8.40 13.89
CA ASN A 77 -12.24 -8.40 12.48
C ASN A 77 -11.49 -9.68 12.10
N ALA A 78 -10.57 -10.18 12.94
CA ALA A 78 -9.93 -11.48 12.76
C ALA A 78 -10.96 -12.62 12.66
N ALA A 79 -11.99 -12.62 13.51
CA ALA A 79 -13.10 -13.56 13.38
C ALA A 79 -13.88 -13.38 12.07
N SER A 80 -14.02 -12.14 11.57
CA SER A 80 -14.68 -11.85 10.29
C SER A 80 -13.97 -12.50 9.10
N TYR A 81 -12.64 -12.48 9.11
CA TYR A 81 -11.80 -13.10 8.08
C TYR A 81 -11.53 -14.60 8.34
N GLY A 82 -11.93 -15.15 9.48
CA GLY A 82 -11.55 -16.50 9.89
C GLY A 82 -10.04 -16.64 10.10
N TYR A 83 -9.35 -15.55 10.47
CA TYR A 83 -7.90 -15.54 10.69
C TYR A 83 -7.53 -16.38 11.91
N THR A 84 -6.71 -17.42 11.69
CA THR A 84 -6.26 -18.37 12.72
C THR A 84 -4.81 -18.16 13.16
N GLY A 85 -4.11 -17.18 12.57
CA GLY A 85 -2.74 -16.86 12.93
C GLY A 85 -2.62 -16.14 14.28
N ARG A 86 -1.39 -15.87 14.72
CA ARG A 86 -1.16 -15.08 15.94
C ARG A 86 -1.57 -13.64 15.68
N LEU A 87 -2.42 -13.08 16.53
CA LEU A 87 -2.83 -11.67 16.40
C LEU A 87 -1.69 -10.67 16.62
N GLY A 88 -0.60 -11.08 17.29
CA GLY A 88 0.61 -10.27 17.42
C GLY A 88 1.46 -10.22 16.16
N ASP A 89 1.22 -11.13 15.21
CA ASP A 89 1.92 -11.19 13.92
C ASP A 89 1.12 -10.52 12.80
N ALA A 90 -0.19 -10.35 12.97
CA ALA A 90 -1.03 -9.57 12.06
C ALA A 90 -1.05 -8.09 12.49
N GLU A 91 -1.40 -7.19 11.58
CA GLU A 91 -1.74 -5.80 11.90
C GLU A 91 -3.26 -5.60 11.93
N TYR A 92 -3.71 -4.50 12.52
CA TYR A 92 -5.07 -4.01 12.30
C TYR A 92 -4.93 -2.70 11.58
N ASP A 93 -4.89 -2.82 10.26
CA ASP A 93 -4.30 -1.80 9.41
C ASP A 93 -5.36 -1.06 8.60
N HIS A 94 -5.01 0.16 8.21
CA HIS A 94 -5.84 1.02 7.41
C HIS A 94 -5.66 0.66 5.92
N LEU A 95 -6.73 0.30 5.21
CA LEU A 95 -6.67 0.08 3.75
C LEU A 95 -6.14 1.34 3.04
N ILE A 96 -6.77 2.49 3.31
CA ILE A 96 -6.21 3.78 2.96
C ILE A 96 -5.42 4.25 4.17
N SER A 97 -4.10 4.29 4.05
CA SER A 97 -3.21 4.83 5.09
C SER A 97 -3.72 6.14 5.68
N LEU A 98 -3.50 6.35 6.97
CA LEU A 98 -3.66 7.67 7.58
C LEU A 98 -2.76 8.73 6.93
N GLU A 99 -1.63 8.32 6.34
CA GLU A 99 -0.74 9.19 5.57
C GLU A 99 -1.32 9.62 4.22
N LEU A 100 -2.38 8.95 3.78
CA LEU A 100 -3.15 9.23 2.57
C LEU A 100 -4.58 9.69 2.89
N GLY A 101 -4.82 10.11 4.14
CA GLY A 101 -6.12 10.64 4.55
C GLY A 101 -7.21 9.60 4.71
N GLY A 102 -6.84 8.35 5.02
CA GLY A 102 -7.79 7.35 5.50
C GLY A 102 -8.52 7.79 6.75
N ASP A 103 -9.72 7.26 6.95
CA ASP A 103 -10.46 7.43 8.19
C ASP A 103 -9.79 6.62 9.32
N PRO A 104 -9.57 7.23 10.50
CA PRO A 104 -8.87 6.57 11.60
C PRO A 104 -9.63 5.43 12.27
N ASN A 105 -10.96 5.41 12.24
CA ASN A 105 -11.74 4.44 13.01
C ASN A 105 -12.92 3.84 12.25
N ASP A 106 -13.23 4.27 11.02
CA ASP A 106 -14.28 3.63 10.23
C ASP A 106 -13.90 2.19 9.86
N ALA A 107 -14.74 1.22 10.25
CA ALA A 107 -14.51 -0.20 10.00
C ALA A 107 -14.39 -0.53 8.49
N ARG A 108 -14.93 0.30 7.60
CA ARG A 108 -14.78 0.14 6.15
C ARG A 108 -13.35 0.43 5.68
N ASN A 109 -12.51 1.06 6.50
CA ASN A 109 -11.10 1.34 6.21
C ASN A 109 -10.14 0.47 7.02
N LEU A 110 -10.62 -0.46 7.85
CA LEU A 110 -9.78 -1.24 8.75
C LEU A 110 -9.94 -2.74 8.49
N TRP A 111 -8.84 -3.46 8.56
CA TRP A 111 -8.84 -4.91 8.38
C TRP A 111 -7.67 -5.56 9.12
N VAL A 112 -7.81 -6.85 9.44
CA VAL A 112 -6.72 -7.65 10.00
C VAL A 112 -5.80 -8.08 8.89
N GLU A 113 -4.72 -7.32 8.68
CA GLU A 113 -3.71 -7.61 7.68
C GLU A 113 -2.79 -8.75 8.15
N PRO A 114 -2.76 -9.90 7.45
CA PRO A 114 -1.79 -10.96 7.73
C PRO A 114 -0.35 -10.47 7.51
N PRO A 115 0.63 -11.08 8.18
CA PRO A 115 2.04 -10.78 7.91
C PRO A 115 2.43 -11.16 6.47
N ASP A 116 3.45 -10.47 5.93
CA ASP A 116 3.93 -10.70 4.57
C ASP A 116 4.45 -12.14 4.35
N PRO A 117 4.54 -12.61 3.09
CA PRO A 117 5.15 -13.88 2.74
C PRO A 117 6.55 -14.09 3.32
N GLY A 118 6.80 -15.28 3.86
CA GLY A 118 8.08 -15.64 4.48
C GLY A 118 8.24 -15.17 5.93
N HIS A 119 7.19 -14.62 6.54
CA HIS A 119 7.17 -14.23 7.94
C HIS A 119 7.50 -15.39 8.90
N LYS A 120 8.25 -15.07 9.97
CA LYS A 120 8.56 -15.98 11.06
C LYS A 120 7.54 -15.82 12.18
N THR A 121 6.74 -16.85 12.42
CA THR A 121 5.74 -16.86 13.50
C THR A 121 6.32 -16.39 14.84
N GLY A 122 5.69 -15.41 15.46
CA GLY A 122 6.07 -14.82 16.74
C GLY A 122 7.13 -13.72 16.67
N SER A 123 7.59 -13.28 15.49
CA SER A 123 8.52 -12.14 15.37
C SER A 123 7.84 -10.77 15.33
N GLY A 124 6.52 -10.70 15.56
CA GLY A 124 5.74 -9.47 15.43
C GLY A 124 5.22 -9.26 14.02
N ALA A 125 4.57 -8.14 13.73
CA ALA A 125 4.12 -7.84 12.39
C ALA A 125 5.28 -7.40 11.47
N ASN A 126 5.21 -7.80 10.21
CA ASN A 126 5.94 -7.23 9.09
C ASN A 126 4.94 -6.85 8.01
N ASN A 127 5.11 -5.67 7.42
CA ASN A 127 4.21 -5.15 6.41
C ASN A 127 4.98 -4.44 5.29
N LEU A 128 5.00 -5.02 4.09
CA LEU A 128 5.63 -4.44 2.91
C LEU A 128 4.78 -3.32 2.28
N LYS A 129 3.55 -3.11 2.74
CA LYS A 129 2.68 -1.98 2.38
C LYS A 129 3.22 -0.66 2.93
N ASP A 130 3.79 -0.63 4.14
CA ASP A 130 4.32 0.58 4.79
C ASP A 130 5.25 1.42 3.89
N PRO A 131 6.30 0.84 3.26
CA PRO A 131 7.11 1.58 2.29
C PRO A 131 6.36 2.13 1.08
N VAL A 132 5.28 1.46 0.63
CA VAL A 132 4.42 1.94 -0.46
C VAL A 132 3.63 3.16 0.01
N GLU A 133 3.04 3.11 1.20
CA GLU A 133 2.29 4.21 1.80
C GLU A 133 3.16 5.46 1.95
N SER A 134 4.35 5.31 2.52
CA SER A 134 5.30 6.41 2.69
C SER A 134 5.74 7.04 1.36
N LYS A 135 5.91 6.24 0.30
CA LYS A 135 6.23 6.74 -1.04
C LYS A 135 5.05 7.49 -1.68
N LEU A 136 3.84 6.96 -1.56
CA LEU A 136 2.62 7.64 -2.02
C LEU A 136 2.42 8.96 -1.27
N HIS A 137 2.59 8.94 0.06
CA HIS A 137 2.53 10.13 0.90
C HIS A 137 3.52 11.20 0.43
N THR A 138 4.78 10.81 0.23
CA THR A 138 5.83 11.70 -0.29
C THR A 138 5.46 12.27 -1.67
N ALA A 139 4.92 11.45 -2.57
CA ALA A 139 4.49 11.89 -3.89
C ALA A 139 3.33 12.89 -3.82
N VAL A 140 2.36 12.68 -2.93
CA VAL A 140 1.25 13.62 -2.68
C VAL A 140 1.79 14.94 -2.13
N CYS A 141 2.63 14.90 -1.09
CA CYS A 141 3.15 16.11 -0.44
C CYS A 141 4.16 16.89 -1.28
N SER A 142 4.77 16.26 -2.28
CA SER A 142 5.62 16.93 -3.28
C SER A 142 4.87 17.35 -4.55
N GLY A 143 3.56 17.10 -4.63
CA GLY A 143 2.74 17.46 -5.79
C GLY A 143 2.97 16.60 -7.04
N LYS A 144 3.66 15.46 -6.91
CA LYS A 144 3.90 14.52 -8.03
C LYS A 144 2.65 13.72 -8.40
N THR A 145 1.70 13.57 -7.47
CA THR A 145 0.39 12.98 -7.72
C THR A 145 -0.67 13.67 -6.87
N THR A 146 -1.95 13.50 -7.21
CA THR A 146 -3.05 14.02 -6.40
C THR A 146 -3.38 13.06 -5.26
N LEU A 147 -3.94 13.59 -4.16
CA LEU A 147 -4.43 12.77 -3.05
C LEU A 147 -5.41 11.69 -3.53
N LYS A 148 -6.36 12.08 -4.38
CA LYS A 148 -7.38 11.17 -4.92
C LYS A 148 -6.77 10.04 -5.76
N ALA A 149 -5.78 10.35 -6.59
CA ALA A 149 -5.11 9.33 -7.40
C ALA A 149 -4.35 8.32 -6.52
N ALA A 150 -3.65 8.79 -5.47
CA ALA A 150 -2.97 7.92 -4.52
C ALA A 150 -3.97 7.02 -3.76
N GLN A 151 -5.07 7.58 -3.26
CA GLN A 151 -6.14 6.84 -2.58
C GLN A 151 -6.77 5.77 -3.51
N GLN A 152 -7.05 6.11 -4.76
CA GLN A 152 -7.59 5.15 -5.73
C GLN A 152 -6.60 4.02 -6.05
N ALA A 153 -5.31 4.34 -6.17
CA ALA A 153 -4.29 3.36 -6.47
C ALA A 153 -4.14 2.34 -5.32
N ILE A 154 -4.04 2.81 -4.07
CA ILE A 154 -3.82 1.94 -2.91
C ILE A 154 -5.03 1.06 -2.58
N VAL A 155 -6.26 1.60 -2.66
CA VAL A 155 -7.51 0.82 -2.43
C VAL A 155 -7.68 -0.30 -3.44
N THR A 156 -7.22 -0.10 -4.67
CA THR A 156 -7.40 -1.10 -5.72
C THR A 156 -6.44 -2.26 -5.51
N ASP A 157 -5.16 -1.96 -5.34
CA ASP A 157 -4.10 -2.93 -5.07
C ASP A 157 -2.83 -2.17 -4.69
N TRP A 158 -2.44 -2.27 -3.42
CA TRP A 158 -1.27 -1.58 -2.89
C TRP A 158 0.04 -2.07 -3.54
N THR A 159 0.12 -3.33 -3.97
CA THR A 159 1.33 -3.93 -4.56
C THR A 159 1.69 -3.31 -5.91
N THR A 160 0.71 -2.70 -6.59
CA THR A 160 0.88 -2.02 -7.89
C THR A 160 0.63 -0.52 -7.83
N ALA A 161 0.32 0.04 -6.66
CA ALA A 161 -0.05 1.45 -6.54
C ALA A 161 1.03 2.42 -7.06
N LEU A 162 2.30 2.14 -6.78
CA LEU A 162 3.42 2.97 -7.25
C LEU A 162 3.60 2.88 -8.78
N SER A 163 3.55 1.68 -9.35
CA SER A 163 3.73 1.50 -10.80
C SER A 163 2.58 2.11 -11.59
N ARG A 164 1.33 1.96 -11.11
CA ARG A 164 0.14 2.58 -11.71
C ARG A 164 0.21 4.11 -11.79
N LEU A 165 0.92 4.74 -10.85
CA LEU A 165 1.11 6.19 -10.82
C LEU A 165 2.43 6.65 -11.46
N GLY A 166 3.22 5.74 -12.05
CA GLY A 166 4.54 6.06 -12.59
C GLY A 166 5.56 6.51 -11.53
N LEU A 167 5.36 6.09 -10.27
CA LEU A 167 6.20 6.42 -9.12
C LEU A 167 7.17 5.29 -8.74
N ALA A 168 7.03 4.12 -9.37
CA ALA A 168 8.03 3.05 -9.24
C ALA A 168 9.38 3.57 -9.76
N PRO A 169 10.51 3.21 -9.11
CA PRO A 169 11.82 3.55 -9.66
C PRO A 169 11.88 3.08 -11.11
N ALA A 170 12.26 3.99 -12.01
CA ALA A 170 12.43 3.64 -13.42
C ALA A 170 13.34 2.42 -13.50
N ASP A 171 12.89 1.40 -14.22
CA ASP A 171 13.67 0.20 -14.48
C ASP A 171 15.08 0.64 -14.93
N PRO A 172 16.17 0.23 -14.25
CA PRO A 172 17.52 0.56 -14.68
C PRO A 172 17.74 0.23 -16.16
N GLY A 173 17.09 -0.82 -16.68
CA GLY A 173 17.12 -1.20 -18.09
C GLY A 173 16.50 -0.14 -19.02
N ALA A 174 15.39 0.48 -18.61
CA ALA A 174 14.74 1.54 -19.38
C ALA A 174 15.58 2.82 -19.45
N ARG A 175 16.30 3.16 -18.37
CA ARG A 175 17.21 4.32 -18.36
C ARG A 175 18.40 4.09 -19.29
N ILE A 176 18.99 2.90 -19.28
CA ILE A 176 20.10 2.55 -20.18
C ILE A 176 19.65 2.60 -21.65
N ALA A 177 18.44 2.11 -21.97
CA ALA A 177 17.90 2.16 -23.32
C ALA A 177 17.71 3.61 -23.84
N VAL A 178 17.21 4.53 -23.00
CA VAL A 178 17.08 5.95 -23.36
C VAL A 178 18.45 6.61 -23.55
N PHE A 179 19.43 6.30 -22.70
CA PHE A 179 20.80 6.82 -22.86
C PHE A 179 21.49 6.30 -24.13
N TYR A 180 21.25 5.04 -24.51
CA TYR A 180 21.79 4.48 -25.76
C TYR A 180 21.11 5.07 -26.99
N ALA A 181 19.78 5.18 -27.01
CA ALA A 181 19.04 5.77 -28.12
C ALA A 181 19.42 7.23 -28.40
N ALA A 182 19.73 8.01 -27.35
CA ALA A 182 20.19 9.39 -27.48
C ALA A 182 21.63 9.54 -28.03
N ARG A 183 22.43 8.46 -28.02
CA ARG A 183 23.81 8.42 -28.54
C ARG A 183 23.94 7.80 -29.94
N LEU A 184 22.85 7.27 -30.51
CA LEU A 184 22.88 6.76 -31.88
C LEU A 184 22.97 7.90 -32.90
N PRO A 185 23.77 7.73 -33.98
CA PRO A 185 23.82 8.67 -35.09
C PRO A 185 22.44 8.85 -35.72
N ALA A 186 22.18 10.02 -36.31
CA ALA A 186 20.83 10.45 -36.72
C ALA A 186 20.05 9.46 -37.61
N GLY A 187 20.75 8.58 -38.35
CA GLY A 187 20.15 7.56 -39.21
C GLY A 187 19.83 6.21 -38.55
N GLN A 188 20.11 6.03 -37.26
CA GLN A 188 19.90 4.77 -36.51
C GLN A 188 18.96 4.92 -35.31
N ARG A 189 18.38 6.11 -35.11
CA ARG A 189 17.40 6.32 -34.04
C ARG A 189 16.08 5.62 -34.41
N PRO A 190 15.51 4.79 -33.52
CA PRO A 190 14.21 4.21 -33.78
C PRO A 190 13.17 5.33 -33.89
N SER A 191 12.31 5.28 -34.92
CA SER A 191 11.16 6.17 -35.00
C SER A 191 10.19 5.84 -33.86
N VAL A 192 9.48 6.84 -33.34
CA VAL A 192 8.58 6.74 -32.16
C VAL A 192 7.37 5.81 -32.39
N ALA A 193 7.29 5.11 -33.52
CA ALA A 193 6.13 4.33 -33.95
C ALA A 193 6.11 2.85 -33.54
N ALA A 194 7.10 2.33 -32.78
CA ALA A 194 7.10 0.92 -32.37
C ALA A 194 7.46 0.77 -30.90
N ALA A 195 6.50 1.08 -30.02
CA ALA A 195 6.58 0.75 -28.60
C ALA A 195 5.24 0.19 -28.14
N ASN A 196 4.71 -0.77 -28.89
CA ASN A 196 3.70 -1.72 -28.43
C ASN A 196 3.91 -2.96 -29.30
N GLU A 197 3.96 -4.13 -28.66
CA GLU A 197 4.32 -5.44 -29.24
C GLU A 197 5.83 -5.71 -29.28
N GLU A 198 6.32 -6.44 -28.26
CA GLU A 198 6.89 -7.78 -28.42
C GLU A 198 7.61 -8.26 -27.14
N GLY A 199 7.19 -9.42 -26.63
CA GLY A 199 8.09 -10.44 -26.08
C GLY A 199 8.69 -10.24 -24.69
N ALA A 200 8.04 -10.79 -23.66
CA ALA A 200 8.72 -11.21 -22.43
C ALA A 200 9.69 -12.37 -22.71
N PRO A 201 10.84 -12.44 -22.00
CA PRO A 201 11.44 -13.72 -21.68
C PRO A 201 11.76 -13.90 -20.17
N THR A 202 11.35 -15.06 -19.65
CA THR A 202 11.78 -15.72 -18.40
C THR A 202 12.96 -16.70 -18.70
N PRO A 203 13.60 -17.40 -17.72
CA PRO A 203 14.76 -16.90 -16.98
C PRO A 203 15.94 -17.91 -16.84
N TRP A 204 17.04 -17.45 -16.21
CA TRP A 204 18.15 -18.19 -15.57
C TRP A 204 19.19 -18.95 -16.44
N HIS A 205 20.44 -18.50 -16.36
CA HIS A 205 21.64 -19.35 -16.29
C HIS A 205 22.58 -18.78 -15.21
N ARG A 206 22.91 -19.59 -14.20
CA ARG A 206 24.03 -19.38 -13.28
C ARG A 206 25.30 -19.96 -13.92
N PRO A 207 26.48 -19.34 -13.79
CA PRO A 207 27.73 -20.07 -13.88
C PRO A 207 28.31 -20.40 -12.51
N ASP A 208 28.92 -21.58 -12.46
CA ASP A 208 29.56 -22.24 -11.34
C ASP A 208 30.76 -21.46 -10.76
N LEU A 209 30.94 -21.56 -9.44
CA LEU A 209 32.16 -21.21 -8.73
C LEU A 209 32.94 -22.50 -8.46
N ASP A 210 34.06 -22.65 -9.15
CA ASP A 210 35.13 -23.60 -8.85
C ASP A 210 35.99 -23.04 -7.71
N CYS A 211 36.01 -23.71 -6.56
CA CYS A 211 36.93 -23.45 -5.47
C CYS A 211 37.79 -24.70 -5.26
N ARG A 212 39.02 -24.66 -5.76
CA ARG A 212 40.15 -25.45 -5.25
C ARG A 212 41.08 -24.51 -4.49
N GLY A 213 41.39 -24.88 -3.26
CA GLY A 213 42.32 -24.20 -2.34
C GLY A 213 42.04 -24.59 -0.91
#